data_AF-A0A2N3A5B2-F1
#
_entry.id   AF-A0A2N3A5B2-F1
#
_cell.length_a   1.000
_cell.length_b   1.000
_cell.length_c   1.000
_cell.angle_alpha   90.00
_cell.angle_beta   90.00
_cell.angle_gamma   90.00
#
_symmetry.space_group_name_H-M   'P 1'
#
loop_
_entity.id
_entity.type
_entity.pdbx_description
1 polymer ?
#
loop_
_entity_poly.entity_id
_entity_poly.type
_entity_poly.pdbx_seq_one_letter_code
_entity_poly.pdbx_strand_id
1 'polypeptide(L)'
;MNVAWNIINIGIAGYALYQFANNNQALLMDSERWSEHLRIKNLYLINAGLDVLYVVAGSFLWARSVKSEKNRDRLKGFGQAIVLQGGFLLIFDLVMYGLQSNSERILLMLPDF
;
A
#
# COMPACT_ATOMS: atom_id res chain seq x y z
N MET A 1 17.92 -7.53 -11.80
CA MET A 1 16.53 -7.11 -11.49
C MET A 1 15.56 -8.06 -12.18
N ASN A 2 14.58 -8.57 -11.43
CA ASN A 2 13.77 -9.74 -11.82
C ASN A 2 12.44 -9.36 -12.46
N VAL A 3 11.91 -10.26 -13.31
CA VAL A 3 10.57 -10.19 -13.92
C VAL A 3 9.47 -9.88 -12.89
N ALA A 4 9.58 -10.44 -11.68
CA ALA A 4 8.65 -10.17 -10.58
C ALA A 4 8.52 -8.67 -10.25
N TRP A 5 9.64 -7.93 -10.22
CA TRP A 5 9.60 -6.48 -9.95
C TRP A 5 8.92 -5.69 -11.05
N ASN A 6 9.13 -6.08 -12.31
CA ASN A 6 8.49 -5.43 -13.45
C ASN A 6 6.97 -5.70 -13.46
N ILE A 7 6.53 -6.89 -13.08
CA ILE A 7 5.10 -7.22 -12.97
C ILE A 7 4.43 -6.33 -11.91
N ILE A 8 5.04 -6.16 -10.74
CA ILE A 8 4.51 -5.29 -9.69
C ILE A 8 4.39 -3.84 -10.19
N ASN A 9 5.44 -3.32 -10.84
CA ASN A 9 5.42 -1.98 -11.41
C ASN A 9 4.31 -1.80 -12.46
N ILE A 10 4.10 -2.78 -13.34
CA ILE A 10 3.01 -2.76 -14.33
C ILE A 10 1.64 -2.74 -13.63
N GLY A 11 1.46 -3.54 -12.57
CA GLY A 11 0.22 -3.56 -11.80
C GLY A 11 -0.08 -2.20 -11.17
N ILE A 12 0.90 -1.57 -10.52
CA ILE A 12 0.77 -0.24 -9.91
C ILE A 12 0.44 0.81 -10.98
N ALA A 13 1.19 0.82 -12.09
CA ALA A 13 0.99 1.78 -13.17
C ALA A 13 -0.39 1.62 -13.83
N GLY A 14 -0.81 0.38 -14.08
CA GLY A 14 -2.11 0.08 -14.67
C GLY A 14 -3.28 0.51 -13.76
N TYR A 15 -3.17 0.24 -12.46
CA TYR A 15 -4.18 0.68 -11.49
C TYR A 15 -4.25 2.21 -11.37
N ALA A 16 -3.10 2.88 -11.33
CA ALA A 16 -3.03 4.34 -11.29
C ALA A 16 -3.66 4.98 -12.54
N LEU A 17 -3.38 4.44 -13.73
CA LEU A 17 -3.98 4.88 -14.98
C LEU A 17 -5.50 4.65 -15.02
N TYR A 18 -5.96 3.48 -14.56
CA TYR A 18 -7.38 3.17 -14.46
C TYR A 18 -8.12 4.15 -13.53
N GLN A 19 -7.57 4.39 -12.34
CA GLN A 19 -8.13 5.35 -11.39
C GLN A 19 -8.17 6.77 -11.97
N PHE A 20 -7.11 7.20 -12.65
CA PHE A 20 -7.06 8.53 -13.27
C PHE A 20 -8.08 8.68 -14.41
N ALA A 21 -8.26 7.64 -15.22
CA ALA A 21 -9.25 7.64 -16.30
C ALA A 21 -10.71 7.66 -15.79
N ASN A 22 -10.95 7.12 -14.60
CA ASN A 22 -12.29 6.96 -14.03
C ASN A 22 -12.69 8.00 -12.98
N ASN A 23 -11.76 8.82 -12.46
CA ASN A 23 -12.04 9.79 -11.39
C ASN A 23 -12.28 11.21 -11.91
N ASN A 24 -13.54 11.66 -11.95
CA ASN A 24 -13.92 13.07 -12.09
C ASN A 24 -14.15 13.71 -10.71
N GLN A 25 -13.07 13.91 -9.93
CA GLN A 25 -13.14 14.45 -8.56
C GLN A 25 -13.75 15.86 -8.46
N ALA A 26 -13.83 16.60 -9.57
CA ALA A 26 -14.33 17.97 -9.62
C ALA A 26 -15.87 18.11 -9.51
N LEU A 27 -16.63 17.01 -9.51
CA LEU A 27 -18.11 17.02 -9.58
C LEU A 27 -18.82 16.41 -8.36
N LEU A 28 -18.10 15.97 -7.33
CA LEU A 28 -18.70 15.30 -6.18
C LEU A 28 -19.36 16.30 -5.21
N MET A 29 -20.62 16.05 -4.86
CA MET A 29 -21.33 16.80 -3.82
C MET A 29 -20.70 16.55 -2.44
N ASP A 30 -20.91 17.46 -1.49
CA ASP A 30 -20.26 17.41 -0.17
C ASP A 30 -20.46 16.09 0.59
N SER A 31 -21.63 15.45 0.42
CA SER A 31 -21.94 14.13 0.99
C SER A 31 -21.20 12.97 0.32
N GLU A 32 -20.99 13.04 -1.00
CA GLU A 32 -20.25 12.03 -1.76
C GLU A 32 -18.76 12.09 -1.45
N ARG A 33 -18.21 13.30 -1.23
CA ARG A 33 -16.81 13.48 -0.79
C ARG A 33 -16.53 12.76 0.53
N TRP A 34 -17.47 12.78 1.48
CA TRP A 34 -17.30 12.07 2.75
C TRP A 34 -17.23 10.55 2.58
N SER A 35 -18.12 9.99 1.76
CA SER A 35 -18.09 8.54 1.48
C SER A 35 -16.80 8.10 0.78
N GLU A 36 -16.28 8.93 -0.13
CA GLU A 36 -15.04 8.63 -0.84
C GLU A 36 -13.82 8.75 0.09
N HIS A 37 -13.83 9.69 1.03
CA HIS A 37 -12.79 9.83 2.06
C HIS A 37 -12.70 8.58 2.95
N LEU A 38 -13.84 8.05 3.41
CA LEU A 38 -13.92 6.81 4.17
C LEU A 38 -13.44 5.60 3.35
N ARG A 39 -13.79 5.56 2.06
CA ARG A 39 -13.36 4.50 1.14
C ARG A 39 -11.84 4.50 0.96
N ILE A 40 -11.24 5.67 0.71
CA ILE A 40 -9.79 5.82 0.58
C ILE A 40 -9.08 5.42 1.88
N LYS A 41 -9.58 5.84 3.04
CA LYS A 41 -9.04 5.42 4.34
C LYS A 41 -9.04 3.90 4.50
N ASN A 42 -10.16 3.25 4.16
CA ASN A 42 -10.27 1.79 4.25
C ASN A 42 -9.33 1.09 3.26
N LEU A 43 -9.09 1.65 2.07
CA LEU A 43 -8.11 1.11 1.12
C LEU A 43 -6.69 1.13 1.70
N TYR A 44 -6.28 2.22 2.36
CA TYR A 44 -4.98 2.28 3.04
C TYR A 44 -4.86 1.24 4.15
N LEU A 45 -5.92 1.01 4.94
CA LEU A 45 -5.90 0.00 6.00
C LEU A 45 -5.81 -1.43 5.44
N ILE A 46 -6.52 -1.72 4.34
CA ILE A 46 -6.46 -3.01 3.66
C ILE A 46 -5.07 -3.23 3.06
N ASN A 47 -4.48 -2.22 2.41
CA ASN A 47 -3.13 -2.31 1.85
C ASN A 47 -2.05 -2.47 2.93
N ALA A 48 -2.17 -1.78 4.06
CA ALA A 48 -1.29 -2.02 5.21
C ALA A 48 -1.34 -3.50 5.66
N GLY A 49 -2.51 -4.14 5.63
CA GLY A 49 -2.64 -5.58 5.87
C GLY A 49 -1.90 -6.44 4.83
N LEU A 50 -1.97 -6.05 3.55
CA LEU A 50 -1.22 -6.70 2.47
C LEU A 50 0.30 -6.54 2.67
N ASP A 51 0.76 -5.37 3.10
CA ASP A 51 2.18 -5.10 3.34
C ASP A 51 2.75 -5.93 4.49
N VAL A 52 1.95 -6.19 5.53
CA VAL A 52 2.31 -7.16 6.58
C VAL A 52 2.55 -8.55 5.97
N LEU A 53 1.70 -8.99 5.03
CA LEU A 53 1.92 -10.27 4.33
C LEU A 53 3.21 -10.23 3.50
N TYR A 54 3.53 -9.12 2.83
CA TYR A 54 4.80 -8.94 2.12
C TYR A 54 5.99 -9.09 3.06
N VAL A 55 5.99 -8.40 4.20
CA VAL A 55 7.07 -8.46 5.20
C VAL A 55 7.23 -9.88 5.75
N VAL A 56 6.12 -10.57 6.06
CA VAL A 56 6.15 -11.96 6.54
C VAL A 56 6.70 -12.90 5.47
N ALA A 57 6.22 -12.80 4.22
CA ALA A 57 6.68 -13.62 3.11
C ALA A 57 8.17 -13.40 2.80
N GLY A 58 8.63 -12.15 2.78
CA GLY A 58 10.04 -11.80 2.60
C GLY A 58 10.92 -12.32 3.74
N SER A 59 10.45 -12.20 4.98
CA SER A 59 11.16 -12.71 6.16
C SER A 59 11.26 -14.23 6.14
N PHE A 60 10.20 -14.92 5.70
CA PHE A 60 10.19 -16.36 5.51
C PHE A 60 11.20 -16.81 4.44
N LEU A 61 11.24 -16.13 3.29
CA LEU A 61 12.22 -16.39 2.23
C LEU A 61 13.66 -16.15 2.70
N TRP A 62 13.88 -15.09 3.47
CA TRP A 62 15.17 -14.78 4.06
C TRP A 62 15.59 -15.86 5.06
N ALA A 63 14.71 -16.27 5.98
CA ALA A 63 15.00 -17.35 6.94
C ALA A 63 15.29 -18.69 6.23
N ARG A 64 14.55 -18.98 5.15
CA ARG A 64 14.73 -20.21 4.35
C ARG A 64 16.06 -20.23 3.59
N SER A 65 16.64 -19.06 3.30
CA SER A 65 17.90 -18.93 2.56
C SER A 65 19.07 -19.60 3.30
N VAL A 66 19.04 -19.64 4.63
CA VAL A 66 20.07 -20.27 5.48
C VAL A 66 20.14 -21.79 5.25
N LYS A 67 19.04 -22.42 4.84
CA LYS A 67 18.93 -23.88 4.62
C LYS A 67 19.14 -24.32 3.17
N SER A 68 19.60 -23.46 2.27
CA SER A 68 19.76 -23.80 0.85
C SER A 68 21.13 -23.39 0.34
N GLU A 69 22.08 -24.32 0.22
CA GLU A 69 23.44 -24.00 -0.20
C GLU A 69 23.51 -23.51 -1.66
N LYS A 70 22.70 -24.08 -2.56
CA LYS A 70 22.72 -23.75 -3.99
C LYS A 70 22.09 -22.40 -4.34
N ASN A 71 21.12 -21.93 -3.52
CA ASN A 71 20.31 -20.74 -3.81
C ASN A 71 20.35 -19.68 -2.69
N ARG A 72 21.31 -19.81 -1.75
CA ARG A 72 21.41 -19.00 -0.53
C ARG A 72 21.35 -17.50 -0.81
N ASP A 73 22.20 -17.02 -1.71
CA ASP A 73 22.35 -15.58 -1.95
C ASP A 73 21.14 -14.99 -2.68
N ARG A 74 20.52 -15.75 -3.59
CA ARG A 74 19.31 -15.31 -4.29
C ARG A 74 18.12 -15.23 -3.34
N LEU A 75 17.88 -16.26 -2.52
CA LEU A 75 16.77 -16.26 -1.55
C LEU A 75 16.95 -15.17 -0.49
N LYS A 76 18.19 -14.95 -0.03
CA LYS A 76 18.53 -13.88 0.90
C LYS A 76 18.24 -12.51 0.27
N GLY A 77 18.74 -12.25 -0.94
CA GLY A 77 18.53 -10.99 -1.65
C GLY A 77 17.05 -10.71 -1.94
N PHE A 78 16.29 -11.71 -2.39
CA PHE A 78 14.84 -11.55 -2.60
C PHE A 78 14.09 -11.31 -1.30
N GLY A 79 14.36 -12.10 -0.26
CA GLY A 79 13.73 -11.93 1.04
C GLY A 79 13.98 -10.54 1.61
N GLN A 80 15.23 -10.07 1.60
CA GLN A 80 15.60 -8.73 2.07
C GLN A 80 14.93 -7.62 1.24
N ALA A 81 14.89 -7.74 -0.08
CA ALA A 81 14.23 -6.75 -0.94
C ALA A 81 12.71 -6.69 -0.70
N ILE A 82 12.06 -7.84 -0.53
CA ILE A 82 10.62 -7.93 -0.24
C ILE A 82 10.31 -7.32 1.13
N VAL A 83 11.11 -7.63 2.17
CA VAL A 83 10.95 -7.06 3.51
C VAL A 83 11.14 -5.54 3.48
N LEU A 84 12.19 -5.05 2.82
CA LEU A 84 12.47 -3.63 2.74
C LEU A 84 11.35 -2.87 2.02
N GLN A 85 10.85 -3.42 0.91
CA GLN A 85 9.76 -2.75 0.20
C GLN A 85 8.43 -2.83 0.96
N GLY A 86 8.05 -4.01 1.45
CA GLY A 86 6.82 -4.16 2.24
C GLY A 86 6.85 -3.30 3.49
N GLY A 87 8.00 -3.17 4.15
CA GLY A 87 8.16 -2.30 5.31
C GLY A 87 8.02 -0.81 4.96
N PHE A 88 8.57 -0.37 3.83
CA PHE A 88 8.38 1.00 3.35
C PHE A 88 6.91 1.30 3.05
N LEU A 89 6.23 0.41 2.33
CA LEU A 89 4.81 0.56 1.97
C LEU A 89 3.92 0.57 3.23
N LEU A 90 4.20 -0.32 4.18
CA LEU A 90 3.45 -0.37 5.45
C LEU A 90 3.53 0.96 6.21
N ILE A 91 4.73 1.55 6.31
CA ILE A 91 4.92 2.84 6.97
C ILE A 91 4.16 3.93 6.20
N PHE A 92 4.26 3.93 4.87
CA PHE A 92 3.55 4.89 4.03
C PHE A 92 2.04 4.82 4.24
N ASP A 93 1.45 3.62 4.19
CA ASP A 93 0.02 3.41 4.34
C ASP A 93 -0.48 3.81 5.74
N LEU A 94 0.29 3.50 6.80
CA LEU A 94 -0.04 3.92 8.16
C LEU A 94 0.01 5.44 8.35
N VAL A 95 1.01 6.10 7.75
CA VAL A 95 1.10 7.57 7.77
C VAL A 95 -0.08 8.17 7.02
N MET A 96 -0.39 7.68 5.82
CA MET A 96 -1.52 8.16 5.02
C MET A 96 -2.85 7.94 5.74
N TYR A 97 -3.06 6.76 6.33
CA TYR A 97 -4.23 6.47 7.15
C TYR A 97 -4.37 7.45 8.34
N GLY A 98 -3.26 7.74 9.03
CA GLY A 98 -3.23 8.70 10.14
C GLY A 98 -3.56 10.13 9.71
N LEU A 99 -3.00 10.58 8.59
CA LEU A 99 -3.30 11.90 8.01
C LEU A 99 -4.78 11.99 7.60
N GLN A 100 -5.31 10.95 6.92
CA GLN A 100 -6.69 10.88 6.49
C GLN A 100 -7.66 10.96 7.70
N SER A 101 -7.32 10.28 8.79
CA SER A 101 -8.10 10.26 10.05
C SER A 101 -8.10 11.60 10.78
N ASN A 102 -7.01 12.38 10.70
CA ASN A 102 -6.97 13.72 11.29
C ASN A 102 -7.81 14.72 10.49
N SER A 103 -7.81 14.62 9.16
CA SER A 103 -8.68 15.42 8.29
C SER A 103 -10.17 15.18 8.56
N GLU A 104 -10.56 13.93 8.87
CA GLU A 104 -11.93 13.60 9.29
C GLU A 104 -12.35 14.32 10.59
N ARG A 105 -11.45 14.36 11.59
CA ARG A 105 -11.75 15.00 12.89
C ARG A 105 -11.97 16.52 12.74
N ILE A 106 -11.22 17.16 11.85
CA ILE A 106 -11.36 18.60 11.60
C ILE A 106 -12.68 18.88 10.86
N LEU A 107 -13.05 18.04 9.88
CA LEU A 107 -14.30 18.21 9.13
C LEU A 107 -15.54 18.05 10.02
N LEU A 108 -15.53 17.11 10.96
CA LEU A 108 -16.61 16.88 11.93
C LEU A 108 -16.75 17.98 13.01
N MET A 109 -15.76 18.88 13.12
CA MET A 109 -15.78 20.02 14.06
C MET A 109 -16.30 21.32 13.43
N LEU A 110 -16.48 21.36 12.10
CA LEU A 110 -17.06 22.53 11.44
C LEU A 110 -18.59 22.48 11.58
N PRO A 111 -19.25 23.57 12.01
CA PRO A 111 -20.71 23.63 12.03
C PRO A 111 -21.26 23.54 10.60
N ASP A 112 -22.30 22.73 10.42
CA ASP A 112 -23.07 22.66 9.19
C ASP A 112 -23.64 24.06 8.90
N PHE A 113 -23.22 24.67 7.78
CA PHE A 113 -23.76 25.95 7.30
C PHE A 113 -24.94 25.74 6.36
#